data_AF-A0A0Q9ALM9-F1
#
_entry.id   AF-A0A0Q9ALM9-F1
#
_cell.length_a   1.000
_cell.length_b   1.000
_cell.length_c   1.000
_cell.angle_alpha   90.00
_cell.angle_beta   90.00
_cell.angle_gamma   90.00
#
_symmetry.space_group_name_H-M   'P 1'
#
loop_
_entity.id
_entity.type
_entity.pdbx_description
1 polymer ?
#
loop_
_entity_poly.entity_id
_entity_poly.type
_entity_poly.pdbx_seq_one_letter_code
_entity_poly.pdbx_strand_id
1 'polypeptide(L)'
;MIVTGALLAESASVVDNKLHVQGGVITSCQAGPRRIVEPILVVLIQPEPFDQAATIDVRFTDPVGAALDVQFDVPEASLGGEVGFVFYPLKLPVPADGRYLLAVSGRGGFVSLPLTVLG
;
A
#
# COMPACT_ATOMS: atom_id res chain seq x y z
N MET A 1 7.82 6.21 13.24
CA MET A 1 7.98 5.92 11.80
C MET A 1 6.99 6.77 11.04
N ILE A 2 7.50 7.50 10.06
CA ILE A 2 6.71 8.39 9.21
C ILE A 2 6.50 7.70 7.85
N VAL A 3 5.27 7.67 7.36
CA VAL A 3 5.00 7.31 5.96
C VAL A 3 5.32 8.53 5.11
N THR A 4 6.31 8.39 4.21
CA THR A 4 6.77 9.49 3.35
C THR A 4 6.19 9.40 1.94
N GLY A 5 5.73 8.22 1.53
CA GLY A 5 5.10 7.99 0.24
C GLY A 5 4.48 6.60 0.16
N ALA A 6 3.58 6.41 -0.80
CA ALA A 6 3.05 5.08 -1.12
C ALA A 6 2.61 5.03 -2.58
N LEU A 7 2.56 3.83 -3.16
CA LEU A 7 2.05 3.58 -4.50
C LEU A 7 1.53 2.14 -4.61
N LEU A 8 0.60 1.92 -5.53
CA LEU A 8 0.21 0.57 -5.95
C LEU A 8 1.04 0.17 -7.15
N ALA A 9 1.66 -1.01 -7.11
CA ALA A 9 2.52 -1.55 -8.15
C ALA A 9 2.00 -2.89 -8.66
N GLU A 10 2.35 -3.22 -9.90
CA GLU A 10 2.13 -4.55 -10.47
C GLU A 10 3.11 -5.58 -9.88
N SER A 11 4.34 -5.16 -9.63
CA SER A 11 5.39 -6.00 -9.03
C SER A 11 6.37 -5.16 -8.21
N ALA A 12 6.81 -5.70 -7.08
CA ALA A 12 7.88 -5.14 -6.26
C ALA A 12 8.78 -6.25 -5.72
N SER A 13 10.08 -5.98 -5.66
CA SER A 13 11.09 -6.89 -5.13
C SER A 13 12.25 -6.11 -4.50
N VAL A 14 13.13 -6.83 -3.79
CA VAL A 14 14.39 -6.30 -3.28
C VAL A 14 15.53 -6.85 -4.12
N VAL A 15 16.30 -5.96 -4.74
CA VAL A 15 17.52 -6.32 -5.49
C VAL A 15 18.65 -5.44 -4.96
N ASP A 16 19.73 -6.04 -4.47
CA ASP A 16 20.88 -5.34 -3.88
C ASP A 16 20.48 -4.30 -2.81
N ASN A 17 19.57 -4.68 -1.91
CA ASN A 17 19.00 -3.83 -0.85
C ASN A 17 18.26 -2.58 -1.37
N LYS A 18 17.82 -2.58 -2.63
CA LYS A 18 17.04 -1.50 -3.24
C LYS A 18 15.67 -2.01 -3.62
N LEU A 19 14.68 -1.12 -3.48
CA LEU A 19 13.35 -1.35 -3.99
C LEU A 19 13.41 -1.38 -5.53
N HIS A 20 13.01 -2.50 -6.10
CA HIS A 20 12.83 -2.65 -7.53
C HIS A 20 11.34 -2.81 -7.83
N VAL A 21 10.77 -1.83 -8.53
CA VAL A 21 9.37 -1.84 -8.99
C VAL A 21 9.37 -2.10 -10.49
N GLN A 22 8.59 -3.09 -10.93
CA GLN A 22 8.48 -3.45 -12.34
C GLN A 22 7.02 -3.31 -12.80
N GLY A 23 6.84 -2.85 -14.04
CA GLY A 23 5.54 -2.47 -14.58
C GLY A 23 5.32 -0.97 -14.46
N GLY A 24 4.30 -0.55 -13.72
CA GLY A 24 4.02 0.85 -13.41
C GLY A 24 3.24 1.07 -12.11
N VAL A 25 2.90 2.34 -11.86
CA VAL A 25 1.99 2.72 -10.78
C VAL A 25 0.55 2.46 -11.22
N ILE A 26 -0.17 1.63 -10.47
CA ILE A 26 -1.56 1.27 -10.74
C ILE A 26 -2.46 2.42 -10.27
N THR A 27 -3.11 3.08 -11.21
CA THR A 27 -4.18 4.08 -10.94
C THR A 27 -5.55 3.58 -11.40
N SER A 28 -5.58 2.53 -12.22
CA SER A 28 -6.80 1.86 -12.66
C SER A 28 -6.55 0.38 -12.92
N CYS A 29 -7.59 -0.45 -12.81
CA CYS A 29 -7.53 -1.87 -13.13
C CYS A 29 -8.89 -2.41 -13.56
N GLN A 30 -8.89 -3.59 -14.20
CA GLN A 30 -10.11 -4.32 -14.51
C GLN A 30 -10.46 -5.32 -13.41
N ALA A 31 -11.73 -5.38 -13.02
CA ALA A 31 -12.20 -6.40 -12.10
C ALA A 31 -12.16 -7.78 -12.79
N GLY A 32 -11.43 -8.73 -12.20
CA GLY A 32 -11.49 -10.12 -12.65
C GLY A 32 -12.87 -10.76 -12.40
N PRO A 33 -13.13 -12.00 -12.86
CA PRO A 33 -14.44 -12.66 -12.71
C PRO A 33 -14.91 -12.81 -11.26
N ARG A 34 -13.97 -12.90 -10.31
CA ARG A 34 -14.24 -12.97 -8.87
C ARG A 34 -14.34 -11.61 -8.21
N ARG A 35 -14.18 -10.52 -8.96
CA ARG A 35 -14.11 -9.14 -8.48
C ARG A 35 -13.11 -8.97 -7.34
N ILE A 36 -11.91 -9.52 -7.54
CA ILE A 36 -10.75 -9.37 -6.67
C ILE A 36 -9.61 -8.82 -7.52
N VAL A 37 -8.90 -7.84 -7.00
CA VAL A 37 -7.68 -7.28 -7.60
C VAL A 37 -6.52 -7.47 -6.63
N GLU A 38 -5.35 -7.79 -7.18
CA GLU A 38 -4.17 -8.18 -6.39
C GLU A 38 -2.97 -7.24 -6.66
N PRO A 39 -3.09 -5.93 -6.36
CA PRO A 39 -1.95 -5.02 -6.48
C PRO A 39 -0.95 -5.26 -5.34
N ILE A 40 0.28 -4.80 -5.53
CA ILE A 40 1.25 -4.70 -4.44
C ILE A 40 1.24 -3.28 -3.90
N LEU A 41 0.93 -3.10 -2.62
CA LEU A 41 1.11 -1.83 -1.94
C LEU A 41 2.58 -1.65 -1.57
N VAL A 42 3.22 -0.63 -2.12
CA VAL A 42 4.57 -0.22 -1.73
C VAL A 42 4.46 1.04 -0.87
N VAL A 43 5.16 1.05 0.26
CA VAL A 43 5.17 2.18 1.20
C VAL A 43 6.62 2.61 1.44
N LEU A 44 6.89 3.89 1.24
CA LEU A 44 8.14 4.53 1.61
C LEU A 44 8.00 5.05 3.03
N ILE A 45 9.01 4.73 3.85
CA ILE A 45 8.99 5.04 5.27
C ILE A 45 10.27 5.74 5.65
N GLN A 46 10.16 6.64 6.62
CA GLN A 46 11.28 7.21 7.35
C GLN A 46 11.19 6.68 8.78
N PRO A 47 12.06 5.73 9.14
CA PRO A 47 12.20 5.29 10.52
C PRO A 47 12.68 6.45 11.41
N GLU A 48 12.21 6.46 12.64
CA GLU A 48 12.62 7.41 13.67
C GLU A 48 13.36 6.66 14.79
N PRO A 49 14.28 7.32 15.52
CA PRO A 49 14.90 6.72 16.68
C PRO A 49 13.84 6.16 17.65
N PHE A 50 14.07 4.93 18.12
CA PHE A 50 13.19 4.18 19.03
C PHE A 50 11.90 3.61 18.44
N ASP A 51 11.72 3.64 17.11
CA ASP A 51 10.64 2.86 16.49
C ASP A 51 10.86 1.36 16.77
N GLN A 52 9.91 0.76 17.47
CA GLN A 52 9.83 -0.68 17.72
C GLN A 52 8.43 -1.14 17.38
N ALA A 53 8.29 -2.30 16.74
CA ALA A 53 7.01 -2.86 16.33
C ALA A 53 6.12 -1.85 15.58
N ALA A 54 6.72 -1.10 14.63
CA ALA A 54 5.98 -0.12 13.85
C ALA A 54 4.93 -0.81 12.96
N THR A 55 3.78 -0.16 12.78
CA THR A 55 2.71 -0.63 11.91
C THR A 55 2.36 0.40 10.84
N ILE A 56 1.73 -0.08 9.77
CA ILE A 56 1.11 0.72 8.73
C ILE A 56 -0.38 0.41 8.74
N ASP A 57 -1.19 1.45 8.93
CA ASP A 57 -2.64 1.36 8.86
C ASP A 57 -3.09 1.66 7.42
N VAL A 58 -3.94 0.79 6.89
CA VAL A 58 -4.51 0.91 5.55
C VAL A 58 -6.03 0.87 5.65
N ARG A 59 -6.68 1.95 5.25
CA ARG A 59 -8.12 2.03 5.08
C ARG A 59 -8.48 1.94 3.61
N PHE A 60 -9.20 0.91 3.24
CA PHE A 60 -9.71 0.72 1.89
C PHE A 60 -11.20 1.07 1.83
N THR A 61 -11.54 2.13 1.11
CA THR A 61 -12.91 2.64 0.97
C THR A 61 -13.43 2.37 -0.44
N ASP A 62 -14.63 1.81 -0.53
CA ASP A 62 -15.31 1.53 -1.78
C ASP A 62 -16.07 2.76 -2.35
N PRO A 63 -16.59 2.68 -3.59
CA PRO A 63 -17.29 3.80 -4.22
C PRO A 63 -18.59 4.22 -3.52
N VAL A 64 -19.17 3.38 -2.66
CA VAL A 64 -20.41 3.66 -1.92
C VAL A 64 -20.14 4.09 -0.47
N GLY A 65 -18.88 4.15 -0.07
CA GLY A 65 -18.42 4.66 1.22
C GLY A 65 -18.21 3.58 2.29
N ALA A 66 -18.40 2.29 1.98
CA ALA A 66 -18.02 1.23 2.91
C ALA A 66 -16.50 1.13 3.00
N ALA A 67 -15.98 0.84 4.18
CA ALA A 67 -14.54 0.82 4.44
C ALA A 67 -14.10 -0.46 5.15
N LEU A 68 -12.90 -0.92 4.81
CA LEU A 68 -12.17 -1.98 5.48
C LEU A 68 -10.84 -1.41 5.99
N ASP A 69 -10.63 -1.49 7.30
CA ASP A 69 -9.38 -1.11 7.93
C ASP A 69 -8.50 -2.37 8.12
N VAL A 70 -7.24 -2.29 7.70
CA VAL A 70 -6.25 -3.37 7.80
C VAL A 70 -4.96 -2.77 8.36
N GLN A 71 -4.31 -3.49 9.27
CA GLN A 71 -3.02 -3.09 9.81
C GLN A 71 -1.94 -4.08 9.37
N PHE A 72 -0.79 -3.55 8.96
CA PHE A 72 0.38 -4.34 8.55
C PHE A 72 1.56 -4.05 9.46
N ASP A 73 2.26 -5.11 9.87
CA ASP A 73 3.51 -4.98 10.59
C ASP A 73 4.64 -4.52 9.66
N VAL A 74 5.49 -3.63 10.15
CA VAL A 74 6.72 -3.20 9.48
C VAL A 74 7.86 -4.09 9.97
N PRO A 75 8.53 -4.85 9.08
CA PRO A 75 9.66 -5.68 9.48
C PRO A 75 10.79 -4.85 10.08
N GLU A 76 11.39 -5.31 11.18
CA GLU A 76 12.48 -4.61 11.89
C GLU A 76 13.67 -4.28 10.96
N ALA A 77 13.95 -5.15 9.99
CA ALA A 77 14.99 -4.92 8.98
C ALA A 77 14.76 -3.64 8.15
N SER A 78 13.52 -3.13 8.08
CA SER A 78 13.15 -1.91 7.36
C SER A 78 13.25 -0.65 8.22
N LEU A 79 13.51 -0.79 9.53
CA LEU A 79 13.55 0.31 10.51
C LEU A 79 14.98 0.81 10.82
N GLY A 80 16.02 0.16 10.27
CA GLY A 80 17.41 0.45 10.62
C GLY A 80 18.11 1.56 9.81
N GLY A 81 17.48 2.14 8.78
CA GLY A 81 18.11 3.09 7.84
C GLY A 81 17.42 4.46 7.78
N GLU A 82 18.03 5.42 7.08
CA GLU A 82 17.49 6.80 6.93
C GLU A 82 16.22 6.85 6.07
N VAL A 83 16.15 6.04 5.01
CA VAL A 83 14.96 5.85 4.17
C VAL A 83 14.76 4.36 3.95
N GLY A 84 13.59 3.87 4.34
CA GLY A 84 13.20 2.48 4.20
C GLY A 84 12.02 2.33 3.24
N PHE A 85 11.72 1.08 2.90
CA PHE A 85 10.51 0.74 2.17
C PHE A 85 10.00 -0.62 2.64
N VAL A 86 8.71 -0.82 2.48
CA VAL A 86 8.05 -2.11 2.64
C VAL A 86 7.05 -2.29 1.52
N PHE A 87 6.72 -3.54 1.20
CA PHE A 87 5.65 -3.81 0.26
C PHE A 87 4.84 -5.03 0.67
N TYR A 88 3.53 -4.96 0.38
CA TYR A 88 2.54 -5.93 0.78
C TYR A 88 1.70 -6.35 -0.43
N PRO A 89 1.71 -7.64 -0.81
CA PRO A 89 0.73 -8.16 -1.76
C PRO A 89 -0.67 -8.04 -1.16
N LEU A 90 -1.55 -7.31 -1.85
CA LEU A 90 -2.93 -7.13 -1.41
C LEU A 90 -3.87 -8.10 -2.12
N LYS A 91 -5.02 -8.37 -1.49
CA LYS A 91 -6.16 -9.03 -2.11
C LYS A 91 -7.40 -8.21 -1.82
N LEU A 92 -7.74 -7.32 -2.75
CA LEU A 92 -8.78 -6.33 -2.54
C LEU A 92 -10.09 -6.79 -3.20
N PRO A 93 -11.18 -6.99 -2.42
CA PRO A 93 -12.50 -7.23 -2.98
C PRO A 93 -13.03 -5.92 -3.59
N VAL A 94 -13.44 -5.96 -4.86
CA VAL A 94 -13.93 -4.81 -5.62
C VAL A 94 -15.34 -5.07 -6.16
N PRO A 95 -16.36 -5.18 -5.28
CA PRO A 95 -17.69 -5.66 -5.65
C PRO A 95 -18.44 -4.75 -6.64
N ALA A 96 -18.02 -3.50 -6.81
CA ALA A 96 -18.64 -2.52 -7.70
C ALA A 96 -17.60 -1.84 -8.58
N ASP A 97 -18.05 -1.28 -9.69
CA ASP A 97 -17.22 -0.41 -10.52
C ASP A 97 -17.14 0.98 -9.89
N GLY A 98 -16.04 1.69 -10.13
CA GLY A 98 -15.88 3.08 -9.70
C GLY A 98 -14.56 3.35 -9.01
N ARG A 99 -14.54 4.42 -8.22
CA ARG A 99 -13.33 4.93 -7.57
C ARG A 99 -13.24 4.43 -6.14
N TYR A 100 -12.25 3.58 -5.91
CA TYR A 100 -11.82 3.15 -4.59
C TYR A 100 -10.72 4.07 -4.06
N LEU A 101 -10.56 4.12 -2.75
CA LEU A 101 -9.50 4.88 -2.08
C LEU A 101 -8.75 3.99 -1.09
N LEU A 102 -7.43 3.93 -1.20
CA LEU A 102 -6.55 3.35 -0.21
C LEU A 102 -5.88 4.48 0.56
N ALA A 103 -6.26 4.65 1.81
CA ALA A 103 -5.70 5.58 2.76
C ALA A 103 -4.60 4.85 3.56
N VAL A 104 -3.35 5.23 3.38
CA VAL A 104 -2.17 4.60 4.01
C VAL A 104 -1.60 5.57 5.02
N SER A 105 -1.48 5.17 6.29
CA SER A 105 -0.95 6.01 7.36
C SER A 105 0.04 5.26 8.25
N GLY A 106 0.94 6.04 8.84
CA GLY A 106 1.72 5.67 10.00
C GLY A 106 1.65 6.77 11.05
N ARG A 107 2.60 6.80 12.00
CA ARG A 107 2.57 7.72 13.14
C ARG A 107 2.56 9.22 12.76
N GLY A 108 3.17 9.58 11.64
CA GLY A 108 3.38 11.00 11.26
C GLY A 108 3.15 11.34 9.80
N GLY A 109 2.54 10.45 9.02
CA GLY A 109 2.36 10.65 7.59
C GLY A 109 1.16 9.87 7.05
N PHE A 110 0.56 10.41 5.99
CA PHE A 110 -0.62 9.86 5.34
C PHE A 110 -0.52 10.04 3.83
N VAL A 111 -0.92 9.02 3.08
CA VAL A 111 -1.00 9.02 1.62
C VAL A 111 -2.33 8.43 1.19
N SER A 112 -3.01 9.07 0.25
CA SER A 112 -4.24 8.54 -0.36
C SER A 112 -3.97 8.10 -1.79
N LEU A 113 -4.26 6.83 -2.09
CA LEU A 113 -4.07 6.21 -3.39
C LEU A 113 -5.43 5.91 -4.02
N PRO A 114 -5.86 6.67 -5.04
CA PRO A 114 -7.06 6.33 -5.78
C PRO A 114 -6.82 5.12 -6.68
N LEU A 115 -7.82 4.24 -6.74
CA LEU A 115 -7.86 3.11 -7.66
C LEU A 115 -9.19 3.11 -8.40
N THR A 116 -9.16 3.33 -9.72
CA THR A 116 -10.35 3.21 -10.56
C THR A 116 -10.52 1.76 -11.03
N VAL A 117 -11.64 1.14 -10.67
CA VAL A 117 -11.99 -0.21 -11.10
C VAL A 117 -13.06 -0.14 -12.19
N LEU A 118 -12.83 -0.87 -13.28
CA LEU A 118 -13.72 -0.98 -14.43
C LEU A 118 -14.05 -2.47 -14.68
N GLY A 119 -15.25 -2.80 -15.16
CA GLY A 119 -15.50 -4.14 -15.73
C GLY A 119 -16.90 -4.67 -15.53
#